data_AF-A0A819SGH1-F1
#
_entry.id   AF-A0A819SGH1-F1
#
_cell.length_a   1.000
_cell.length_b   1.000
_cell.length_c   1.000
_cell.angle_alpha   90.00
_cell.angle_beta   90.00
_cell.angle_gamma   90.00
#
_symmetry.space_group_name_H-M   'P 1'
#
loop_
_entity.id
_entity.type
_entity.pdbx_description
1 polymer ?
#
loop_
_entity_poly.entity_id
_entity_poly.type
_entity_poly.pdbx_seq_one_letter_code
_entity_poly.pdbx_strand_id
1 'polypeptide(L)'
;MTTLKNKRASFSSSSGAVLAVPYSLTQGETKNFDLTSSSQDATTITIDDPAYLKNQLKSAEWLQRYGLKAQKLTFDQILQQIGYKRLESYVPSIGKTVGAKYTGNQYHEIQHDNGDHYILTCRPEKLREFKTHVQRLLLLLRKRLAFITNGSRRVFGILGEPSICFVCDCKTTDHRKFNQFQSTLASLLREQVSKIKRFNIIWVSNDKEQFKEQPIDVSINFY
;
A
#
# COMPACT_ATOMS: atom_id res chain seq x y z
N MET A 1 1.10 -50.95 32.52
CA MET A 1 1.47 -50.04 33.63
C MET A 1 2.99 -49.97 33.74
N THR A 2 3.67 -49.01 33.09
CA THR A 2 5.02 -48.51 33.47
C THR A 2 5.33 -47.24 32.65
N THR A 3 5.03 -46.06 33.18
CA THR A 3 5.94 -45.03 33.74
C THR A 3 6.59 -44.09 32.71
N LEU A 4 6.02 -42.88 32.63
CA LEU A 4 6.54 -41.68 31.98
C LEU A 4 7.93 -41.29 32.53
N LYS A 5 8.89 -41.01 31.64
CA LYS A 5 10.10 -40.24 31.96
C LYS A 5 10.09 -38.95 31.16
N ASN A 6 9.81 -37.86 31.88
CA ASN A 6 9.78 -36.48 31.41
C ASN A 6 11.23 -36.00 31.23
N LYS A 7 11.68 -35.76 29.98
CA LYS A 7 13.02 -35.23 29.68
C LYS A 7 12.89 -33.76 29.29
N ARG A 8 13.20 -32.90 30.25
CA ARG A 8 13.23 -31.43 30.13
C ARG A 8 14.39 -31.04 29.20
N ALA A 9 14.08 -30.51 28.01
CA ALA A 9 15.07 -29.89 27.13
C ALA A 9 15.06 -28.38 27.38
N SER A 10 16.16 -27.86 27.92
CA SER A 10 16.45 -26.43 28.03
C SER A 10 16.98 -25.93 26.69
N PHE A 11 16.37 -24.90 26.10
CA PHE A 11 16.86 -24.25 24.89
C PHE A 11 17.33 -22.83 25.23
N SER A 12 18.59 -22.54 24.90
CA SER A 12 19.25 -21.24 25.02
C SER A 12 18.73 -20.26 23.99
N SER A 13 18.35 -19.07 24.42
CA SER A 13 17.98 -17.94 23.55
C SER A 13 19.22 -17.37 22.86
N SER A 14 19.34 -17.57 21.54
CA SER A 14 20.24 -16.77 20.70
C SER A 14 19.41 -15.69 20.01
N SER A 15 19.66 -14.45 20.40
CA SER A 15 19.01 -13.23 19.90
C SER A 15 19.30 -13.02 18.41
N GLY A 16 18.34 -13.37 17.56
CA GLY A 16 18.28 -12.93 16.16
C GLY A 16 17.27 -11.79 16.07
N ALA A 17 17.70 -10.62 15.61
CA ALA A 17 16.87 -9.44 15.46
C ALA A 17 15.70 -9.70 14.51
N VAL A 18 14.52 -9.97 15.06
CA VAL A 18 13.26 -9.99 14.33
C VAL A 18 12.93 -8.53 14.02
N LEU A 19 13.02 -8.15 12.74
CA LEU A 19 12.48 -6.89 12.25
C LEU A 19 11.02 -6.81 12.65
N ALA A 20 10.72 -5.99 13.66
CA ALA A 20 9.38 -5.82 14.17
C ALA A 20 8.49 -5.22 13.07
N VAL A 21 7.47 -5.97 12.67
CA VAL A 21 6.37 -5.45 11.84
C VAL A 21 5.78 -4.26 12.60
N PRO A 22 5.50 -3.11 11.95
CA PRO A 22 5.02 -1.93 12.65
C PRO A 22 3.81 -2.26 13.54
N TYR A 23 3.95 -1.96 14.85
CA TYR A 23 3.03 -2.33 15.93
C TYR A 23 1.58 -1.87 15.67
N SER A 24 1.37 -0.90 14.78
CA SER A 24 0.07 -0.33 14.42
C SER A 24 -0.83 -1.23 13.56
N LEU A 25 -0.30 -2.28 12.92
CA LEU A 25 -1.10 -3.14 12.03
C LEU A 25 -1.80 -4.29 12.76
N THR A 26 -1.23 -4.76 13.87
CA THR A 26 -1.73 -5.95 14.60
C THR A 26 -2.78 -5.63 15.66
N GLN A 27 -2.79 -4.40 16.19
CA GLN A 27 -3.74 -3.97 17.23
C GLN A 27 -4.97 -3.23 16.71
N GLY A 28 -5.10 -2.99 15.40
CA GLY A 28 -6.26 -2.28 14.84
C GLY A 28 -6.37 -0.81 15.25
N GLU A 29 -5.46 -0.28 16.09
CA GLU A 29 -5.36 1.13 16.44
C GLU A 29 -4.64 1.91 15.35
N THR A 30 -5.33 2.14 14.24
CA THR A 30 -5.04 3.32 13.42
C THR A 30 -5.70 4.49 14.13
N LYS A 31 -4.93 5.33 14.82
CA LYS A 31 -5.43 6.64 15.29
C LYS A 31 -6.18 7.28 14.13
N ASN A 32 -7.47 7.49 14.37
CA ASN A 32 -8.49 7.94 13.43
C ASN A 32 -7.92 8.89 12.37
N PHE A 33 -7.80 8.41 11.13
CA PHE A 33 -7.85 9.30 9.98
C PHE A 33 -9.35 9.47 9.71
N ASP A 34 -9.95 10.48 10.35
CA ASP A 34 -11.38 10.77 10.21
C ASP A 34 -11.72 10.91 8.72
N LEU A 35 -12.46 9.94 8.21
CA LEU A 35 -13.15 9.97 6.93
C LEU A 35 -14.65 9.91 7.21
N THR A 36 -15.14 10.79 8.06
CA THR A 36 -16.57 11.03 8.26
C THR A 36 -17.03 12.06 7.23
N SER A 37 -17.41 11.57 6.06
CA SER A 37 -18.45 12.17 5.19
C SER A 37 -18.62 11.36 3.92
N SER A 38 -19.51 10.38 3.99
CA SER A 38 -20.66 10.19 3.08
C SER A 38 -21.07 8.71 3.14
N SER A 39 -22.04 8.42 4.00
CA SER A 39 -22.90 7.27 3.80
C SER A 39 -23.72 7.55 2.55
N GLN A 40 -23.46 6.82 1.45
CA GLN A 40 -24.49 6.42 0.49
C GLN A 40 -24.09 5.10 -0.19
N ASP A 41 -25.04 4.18 -0.08
CA ASP A 41 -25.41 3.10 -0.97
C ASP A 41 -24.57 1.83 -1.00
N ALA A 42 -25.18 0.76 -0.50
CA ALA A 42 -24.89 -0.62 -0.83
C ALA A 42 -25.15 -0.84 -2.33
N THR A 43 -24.25 -0.38 -3.18
CA THR A 43 -24.21 -0.79 -4.58
C THR A 43 -23.59 -2.17 -4.62
N THR A 44 -24.31 -3.15 -5.16
CA THR A 44 -23.78 -4.46 -5.53
C THR A 44 -22.49 -4.25 -6.31
N ILE A 45 -21.35 -4.54 -5.69
CA ILE A 45 -20.04 -4.47 -6.34
C ILE A 45 -20.01 -5.61 -7.35
N THR A 46 -20.39 -5.31 -8.60
CA THR A 46 -20.24 -6.25 -9.71
C THR A 46 -18.74 -6.50 -9.91
N ILE A 47 -18.37 -7.77 -10.06
CA ILE A 47 -16.97 -8.21 -10.19
C ILE A 47 -16.28 -7.53 -11.38
N ASP A 48 -17.07 -7.05 -12.36
CA ASP A 48 -16.62 -6.42 -13.60
C ASP A 48 -16.62 -4.89 -13.58
N ASP A 49 -16.90 -4.22 -12.45
CA ASP A 49 -16.81 -2.75 -12.38
C ASP A 49 -15.35 -2.29 -12.61
N PRO A 50 -15.08 -1.47 -13.66
CA PRO A 50 -13.73 -0.98 -13.95
C PRO A 50 -13.11 -0.20 -12.79
N ALA A 51 -13.91 0.47 -11.96
CA ALA A 51 -13.41 1.18 -10.78
C ALA A 51 -12.95 0.21 -9.68
N TYR A 52 -13.61 -0.92 -9.53
CA TYR A 52 -13.22 -1.99 -8.61
C TYR A 52 -11.96 -2.71 -9.09
N LEU A 53 -11.94 -3.12 -10.37
CA LEU A 53 -10.80 -3.81 -11.00
C LEU A 53 -9.52 -2.96 -10.95
N LYS A 54 -9.64 -1.65 -11.14
CA LYS A 54 -8.52 -0.71 -10.95
C LYS A 54 -7.87 -0.85 -9.58
N ASN A 55 -8.65 -1.11 -8.54
CA ASN A 55 -8.17 -1.25 -7.17
C ASN A 55 -7.78 -2.69 -6.79
N GLN A 56 -7.96 -3.67 -7.67
CA GLN A 56 -7.48 -5.04 -7.45
C GLN A 56 -5.99 -5.23 -7.77
N LEU A 57 -5.36 -4.26 -8.45
CA LEU A 57 -3.94 -4.31 -8.76
C LEU A 57 -3.07 -4.32 -7.49
N LYS A 58 -1.94 -5.03 -7.53
CA LYS A 58 -0.92 -4.96 -6.47
C LYS A 58 -0.40 -3.52 -6.36
N SER A 59 0.01 -3.11 -5.16
CA SER A 59 0.41 -1.71 -4.90
C SER A 59 1.49 -1.19 -5.86
N ALA A 60 2.48 -2.03 -6.20
CA ALA A 60 3.54 -1.66 -7.14
C ALA A 60 3.00 -1.36 -8.56
N GLU A 61 2.17 -2.24 -9.10
CA GLU A 61 1.53 -2.07 -10.41
C GLU A 61 0.59 -0.87 -10.43
N TRP A 62 -0.17 -0.69 -9.35
CA TRP A 62 -1.07 0.46 -9.20
C TRP A 62 -0.27 1.77 -9.23
N LEU A 63 0.84 1.86 -8.49
CA LEU A 63 1.71 3.03 -8.46
C LEU A 63 2.42 3.27 -9.80
N GLN A 64 2.75 2.22 -10.54
CA GLN A 64 3.32 2.36 -11.88
C GLN A 64 2.34 3.02 -12.87
N ARG A 65 1.03 2.81 -12.70
CA ARG A 65 0.00 3.40 -13.57
C ARG A 65 -0.51 4.75 -13.07
N TYR A 66 -0.65 4.91 -11.76
CA TYR A 66 -1.37 6.03 -11.15
C TYR A 66 -0.53 6.84 -10.15
N GLY A 67 0.70 6.44 -9.85
CA GLY A 67 1.58 7.15 -8.91
C GLY A 67 2.14 8.46 -9.47
N LEU A 68 2.83 9.24 -8.62
CA LEU A 68 3.36 10.57 -8.98
C LEU A 68 4.22 10.54 -10.25
N LYS A 69 5.14 9.57 -10.36
CA LYS A 69 6.05 9.43 -11.51
C LYS A 69 5.27 9.19 -12.81
N ALA A 70 4.24 8.34 -12.75
CA ALA A 70 3.38 8.02 -13.88
C ALA A 70 2.56 9.25 -14.33
N GLN A 71 2.14 10.06 -13.37
CA GLN A 71 1.38 11.29 -13.60
C GLN A 71 2.27 12.50 -13.95
N LYS A 72 3.59 12.33 -14.02
CA LYS A 72 4.57 13.42 -14.26
C LYS A 72 4.49 14.56 -13.23
N LEU A 73 4.19 14.21 -11.98
CA LEU A 73 3.99 15.14 -10.86
C LEU A 73 5.07 15.03 -9.78
N THR A 74 6.19 14.34 -10.05
CA THR A 74 7.36 14.46 -9.17
C THR A 74 7.93 15.88 -9.25
N PHE A 75 8.59 16.33 -8.18
CA PHE A 75 9.13 17.69 -8.12
C PHE A 75 10.07 17.96 -9.31
N ASP A 76 11.03 17.08 -9.57
CA ASP A 76 11.93 17.17 -10.73
C ASP A 76 11.19 17.30 -12.06
N GLN A 77 10.16 16.48 -12.28
CA GLN A 77 9.37 16.51 -13.52
C GLN A 77 8.58 17.81 -13.66
N ILE A 78 8.08 18.36 -12.55
CA ILE A 78 7.39 19.66 -12.55
C ILE A 78 8.41 20.76 -12.84
N LEU A 79 9.56 20.77 -12.15
CA LEU A 79 10.63 21.77 -12.34
C LEU A 79 11.10 21.87 -13.77
N GLN A 80 11.34 20.73 -14.43
CA GLN A 80 11.70 20.67 -15.84
C GLN A 80 10.64 21.26 -16.78
N GLN A 81 9.37 21.30 -16.35
CA GLN A 81 8.27 21.86 -17.12
C GLN A 81 8.00 23.33 -16.80
N ILE A 82 8.39 23.81 -15.62
CA ILE A 82 8.09 25.19 -15.18
C ILE A 82 9.30 26.13 -15.20
N GLY A 83 10.49 25.60 -15.43
CA GLY A 83 11.73 26.35 -15.40
C GLY A 83 12.91 25.56 -15.93
N TYR A 84 14.10 26.13 -15.71
CA TYR A 84 15.36 25.50 -16.08
C TYR A 84 16.36 25.62 -14.93
N LYS A 85 17.29 24.66 -14.86
CA LYS A 85 18.39 24.69 -13.91
C LYS A 85 19.31 25.87 -14.24
N ARG A 86 19.68 26.65 -13.23
CA ARG A 86 20.64 27.75 -13.37
C ARG A 86 21.96 27.17 -13.87
N LEU A 87 22.48 27.78 -14.92
CA LEU A 87 23.81 27.46 -15.41
C LEU A 87 24.86 28.10 -14.49
N GLU A 88 25.74 27.28 -13.97
CA GLU A 88 26.93 27.67 -13.23
C GLU A 88 28.16 27.24 -14.03
N SER A 89 29.06 28.18 -14.30
CA SER A 89 30.30 27.93 -15.04
C SER A 89 31.49 28.37 -14.20
N TYR A 90 32.53 27.53 -14.15
CA TYR A 90 33.78 27.88 -13.51
C TYR A 90 34.61 28.77 -14.43
N VAL A 91 35.04 29.92 -13.92
CA VAL A 91 35.86 30.85 -14.68
C VAL A 91 37.28 30.86 -14.07
N PRO A 92 38.27 30.24 -14.75
CA PRO A 92 39.62 30.10 -14.22
C PRO A 92 40.30 31.43 -13.89
N SER A 93 40.06 32.47 -14.70
CA SER A 93 40.68 33.79 -14.54
C SER A 93 40.30 34.51 -13.24
N ILE A 94 39.17 34.15 -12.61
CA ILE A 94 38.71 34.70 -11.33
C ILE A 94 38.77 33.67 -10.18
N GLY A 95 39.15 32.43 -10.47
CA GLY A 95 39.22 31.32 -9.52
C GLY A 95 37.88 30.96 -8.87
N LYS A 96 36.74 31.30 -9.50
CA LYS A 96 35.40 31.19 -8.91
C LYS A 96 34.39 30.61 -9.90
N THR A 97 33.42 29.87 -9.36
CA THR A 97 32.19 29.48 -10.08
C THR A 97 31.23 30.67 -10.12
N VAL A 98 30.75 30.99 -11.31
CA VAL A 98 29.78 32.07 -11.52
C VAL A 98 28.52 31.52 -12.18
N GLY A 99 27.36 31.88 -11.60
CA GLY A 99 26.05 31.57 -12.14
C GLY A 99 25.47 32.73 -12.94
N ALA A 100 24.61 32.43 -13.91
CA ALA A 100 23.84 33.45 -14.60
C ALA A 100 22.97 34.24 -13.60
N LYS A 101 23.27 35.54 -13.44
CA LYS A 101 22.50 36.49 -12.65
C LYS A 101 21.57 37.26 -13.58
N TYR A 102 20.27 37.11 -13.37
CA TYR A 102 19.26 37.91 -14.05
C TYR A 102 19.05 39.18 -13.23
N THR A 103 19.42 40.33 -13.80
CA THR A 103 19.24 41.63 -13.17
C THR A 103 17.78 42.06 -13.26
N GLY A 104 17.17 42.33 -12.09
CA GLY A 104 15.77 42.70 -11.95
C GLY A 104 14.93 41.54 -11.42
N ASN A 105 14.06 41.79 -10.44
CA ASN A 105 13.16 40.81 -9.79
C ASN A 105 12.08 40.22 -10.74
N GLN A 106 12.40 40.01 -12.00
CA GLN A 106 11.48 39.57 -13.05
C GLN A 106 11.27 38.05 -13.05
N TYR A 107 12.15 37.28 -12.40
CA TYR A 107 12.08 35.83 -12.33
C TYR A 107 12.08 35.34 -10.89
N HIS A 108 11.31 34.28 -10.64
CA HIS A 108 11.32 33.58 -9.36
C HIS A 108 12.36 32.47 -9.42
N GLU A 109 13.19 32.39 -8.39
CA GLU A 109 14.19 31.35 -8.25
C GLU A 109 13.81 30.44 -7.08
N ILE A 110 14.02 29.14 -7.26
CA ILE A 110 13.85 28.17 -6.18
C ILE A 110 15.08 27.29 -6.06
N GLN A 111 15.37 26.88 -4.83
CA GLN A 111 16.44 25.93 -4.55
C GLN A 111 15.83 24.54 -4.41
N HIS A 112 16.42 23.57 -5.11
CA HIS A 112 16.11 22.15 -4.99
C HIS A 112 16.90 21.55 -3.82
N ASP A 113 16.42 20.45 -3.24
CA ASP A 113 17.01 19.81 -2.05
C ASP A 113 18.47 19.34 -2.26
N ASN A 114 18.86 19.10 -3.51
CA ASN A 114 20.23 18.73 -3.88
C ASN A 114 21.19 19.95 -3.98
N GLY A 115 20.71 21.16 -3.67
CA GLY A 115 21.47 22.41 -3.78
C GLY A 115 21.37 23.10 -5.14
N ASP A 116 20.72 22.49 -6.13
CA ASP A 116 20.56 23.08 -7.46
C ASP A 116 19.57 24.25 -7.44
N HIS A 117 19.90 25.31 -8.16
CA HIS A 117 19.03 26.47 -8.32
C HIS A 117 18.25 26.39 -9.63
N TYR A 118 16.95 26.67 -9.60
CA TYR A 118 16.06 26.67 -10.76
C TYR A 118 15.40 28.02 -10.94
N ILE A 119 15.33 28.47 -12.20
CA ILE A 119 14.69 29.73 -12.58
C ILE A 119 13.34 29.39 -13.19
N LEU A 120 12.28 29.92 -12.58
CA LEU A 120 10.90 29.69 -12.98
C LEU A 120 10.51 30.66 -14.10
N THR A 121 10.04 30.10 -15.21
CA THR A 121 9.59 30.85 -16.40
C THR A 121 8.14 30.59 -16.77
N CYS A 122 7.46 29.68 -16.07
CA CYS A 122 6.08 29.34 -16.37
C CYS A 122 5.11 30.48 -16.05
N ARG A 123 4.01 30.52 -16.79
CA ARG A 123 2.88 31.40 -16.48
C ARG A 123 2.08 30.88 -15.27
N PRO A 124 1.41 31.75 -14.50
CA PRO A 124 0.60 31.35 -13.35
C PRO A 124 -0.48 30.30 -13.68
N GLU A 125 -1.01 30.32 -14.90
CA GLU A 125 -2.01 29.35 -15.39
C GLU A 125 -1.46 27.93 -15.31
N LYS A 126 -0.19 27.73 -15.70
CA LYS A 126 0.45 26.42 -15.69
C LYS A 126 0.62 25.90 -14.25
N LEU A 127 0.95 26.78 -13.31
CA LEU A 127 1.02 26.43 -11.89
C LEU A 127 -0.35 26.03 -11.33
N ARG A 128 -1.43 26.73 -11.73
CA ARG A 128 -2.80 26.37 -11.35
C ARG A 128 -3.22 25.01 -11.90
N GLU A 129 -2.80 24.66 -13.13
CA GLU A 129 -3.00 23.31 -13.69
C GLU A 129 -2.31 22.25 -12.84
N PHE A 130 -1.02 22.43 -12.51
CA PHE A 130 -0.29 21.50 -11.66
C PHE A 130 -0.92 21.34 -10.29
N LYS A 131 -1.33 22.45 -9.64
CA LYS A 131 -2.05 22.42 -8.37
C LYS A 131 -3.31 21.54 -8.48
N THR A 132 -4.11 21.74 -9.52
CA THR A 132 -5.33 20.96 -9.76
C THR A 132 -5.01 19.49 -9.97
N HIS A 133 -3.98 19.17 -10.74
CA HIS A 133 -3.55 17.79 -10.98
C HIS A 133 -3.06 17.09 -9.71
N VAL A 134 -2.25 17.77 -8.89
CA VAL A 134 -1.79 17.26 -7.60
C VAL A 134 -2.96 17.00 -6.65
N GLN A 135 -3.94 17.92 -6.59
CA GLN A 135 -5.15 17.73 -5.78
C GLN A 135 -5.96 16.51 -6.23
N ARG A 136 -6.14 16.31 -7.54
CA ARG A 136 -6.82 15.12 -8.08
C ARG A 136 -6.07 13.83 -7.76
N LEU A 137 -4.75 13.84 -7.90
CA LEU A 137 -3.91 12.69 -7.56
C LEU A 137 -3.98 12.37 -6.06
N LEU A 138 -3.95 13.39 -5.20
CA LEU A 138 -4.10 13.21 -3.76
C LEU A 138 -5.44 12.55 -3.39
N LEU A 139 -6.53 12.99 -4.01
CA LEU A 139 -7.83 12.35 -3.83
C LEU A 139 -7.82 10.89 -4.30
N LEU A 140 -7.18 10.59 -5.43
CA LEU A 140 -7.04 9.23 -5.93
C LEU A 140 -6.22 8.35 -4.96
N LEU A 141 -5.10 8.86 -4.44
CA LEU A 141 -4.27 8.17 -3.46
C LEU A 141 -5.01 7.93 -2.14
N ARG A 142 -5.80 8.89 -1.67
CA ARG A 142 -6.65 8.73 -0.47
C ARG A 142 -7.72 7.66 -0.67
N LYS A 143 -8.43 7.69 -1.81
CA LYS A 143 -9.41 6.65 -2.16
C LYS A 143 -8.75 5.28 -2.21
N ARG A 144 -7.56 5.19 -2.80
CA ARG A 144 -6.79 3.94 -2.87
C ARG A 144 -6.36 3.46 -1.49
N LEU A 145 -5.86 4.36 -0.65
CA LEU A 145 -5.44 4.06 0.72
C LEU A 145 -6.62 3.51 1.52
N ALA A 146 -7.74 4.23 1.52
CA ALA A 146 -8.98 3.79 2.17
C ALA A 146 -9.42 2.41 1.67
N PHE A 147 -9.30 2.14 0.37
CA PHE A 147 -9.60 0.82 -0.18
C PHE A 147 -8.71 -0.28 0.42
N ILE A 148 -7.38 -0.12 0.41
CA ILE A 148 -6.45 -1.16 0.87
C ILE A 148 -6.44 -1.33 2.39
N THR A 149 -6.78 -0.29 3.15
CA THR A 149 -6.85 -0.33 4.61
C THR A 149 -8.22 -0.72 5.15
N ASN A 150 -9.18 -1.06 4.28
CA ASN A 150 -10.53 -1.43 4.67
C ASN A 150 -10.71 -2.95 4.81
N GLY A 151 -11.32 -3.38 5.93
CA GLY A 151 -11.71 -4.77 6.17
C GLY A 151 -10.53 -5.74 6.17
N SER A 152 -10.75 -6.91 5.58
CA SER A 152 -9.77 -7.99 5.43
C SER A 152 -8.51 -7.58 4.66
N ARG A 153 -8.60 -6.58 3.76
CA ARG A 153 -7.44 -6.11 2.98
C ARG A 153 -6.35 -5.49 3.84
N ARG A 154 -6.71 -4.94 5.00
CA ARG A 154 -5.76 -4.40 5.97
C ARG A 154 -4.84 -5.49 6.54
N VAL A 155 -5.34 -6.71 6.69
CA VAL A 155 -4.63 -7.83 7.34
C VAL A 155 -3.94 -8.70 6.29
N PHE A 156 -4.66 -9.05 5.22
CA PHE A 156 -4.20 -10.02 4.23
C PHE A 156 -3.68 -9.39 2.93
N GLY A 157 -3.81 -8.07 2.77
CA GLY A 157 -3.60 -7.41 1.49
C GLY A 157 -4.71 -7.73 0.49
N ILE A 158 -4.43 -7.47 -0.78
CA ILE A 158 -5.35 -7.74 -1.89
C ILE A 158 -5.03 -9.11 -2.48
N LEU A 159 -6.06 -9.95 -2.54
CA LEU A 159 -6.02 -11.24 -3.21
C LEU A 159 -6.43 -11.08 -4.68
N GLY A 160 -5.44 -11.03 -5.58
CA GLY A 160 -5.68 -10.81 -7.01
C GLY A 160 -5.68 -12.10 -7.85
N GLU A 161 -5.25 -13.20 -7.25
CA GLU A 161 -5.12 -14.48 -7.91
C GLU A 161 -6.47 -15.21 -8.04
N PRO A 162 -6.78 -15.84 -9.18
CA PRO A 162 -8.07 -16.50 -9.40
C PRO A 162 -8.25 -17.78 -8.57
N SER A 163 -7.16 -18.36 -8.06
CA SER A 163 -7.18 -19.59 -7.27
C SER A 163 -6.19 -19.48 -6.12
N ILE A 164 -6.67 -19.62 -4.88
CA ILE A 164 -5.86 -19.36 -3.67
C ILE A 164 -6.01 -20.50 -2.68
N CYS A 165 -4.90 -20.97 -2.09
CA CYS A 165 -4.93 -21.92 -0.98
C CYS A 165 -4.39 -21.25 0.29
N PHE A 166 -5.20 -21.25 1.35
CA PHE A 166 -4.81 -20.75 2.65
C PHE A 166 -4.20 -21.89 3.47
N VAL A 167 -3.04 -21.65 4.06
CA VAL A 167 -2.41 -22.57 5.02
C VAL A 167 -2.49 -21.91 6.38
N CYS A 168 -3.27 -22.50 7.29
CA CYS A 168 -3.58 -21.97 8.59
C CYS A 168 -2.88 -22.81 9.67
N ASP A 169 -1.92 -22.22 10.37
CA ASP A 169 -1.41 -22.75 11.64
C ASP A 169 -2.12 -22.01 12.79
N CYS A 170 -2.85 -22.76 13.62
CA CYS A 170 -3.55 -22.23 14.77
C CYS A 170 -3.25 -23.06 16.01
N LYS A 171 -2.01 -23.00 16.46
CA LYS A 171 -1.62 -23.47 17.79
C LYS A 171 -1.76 -22.34 18.81
N THR A 172 -2.94 -22.22 19.43
CA THR A 172 -3.15 -21.28 20.53
C THR A 172 -3.98 -21.91 21.63
N THR A 173 -3.58 -21.70 22.89
CA THR A 173 -4.37 -22.03 24.08
C THR A 173 -5.27 -20.89 24.51
N ASP A 174 -5.10 -19.70 23.91
CA ASP A 174 -5.90 -18.50 24.20
C ASP A 174 -7.13 -18.45 23.27
N HIS A 175 -8.30 -18.68 23.87
CA HIS A 175 -9.60 -18.64 23.18
C HIS A 175 -9.90 -17.28 22.54
N ARG A 176 -9.41 -16.17 23.09
CA ARG A 176 -9.69 -14.84 22.52
C ARG A 176 -8.96 -14.65 21.20
N LYS A 177 -7.69 -15.05 21.15
CA LYS A 177 -6.88 -15.04 19.92
C LYS A 177 -7.48 -15.96 18.86
N PHE A 178 -7.98 -17.13 19.26
CA PHE A 178 -8.64 -18.05 18.35
C PHE A 178 -9.93 -17.46 17.76
N ASN A 179 -10.79 -16.86 18.59
CA ASN A 179 -12.01 -16.21 18.14
C ASN A 179 -11.71 -15.02 17.20
N GLN A 180 -10.66 -14.25 17.49
CA GLN A 180 -10.22 -13.16 16.62
C GLN A 180 -9.73 -13.68 15.27
N PHE A 181 -8.94 -14.75 15.26
CA PHE A 181 -8.50 -15.40 14.04
C PHE A 181 -9.69 -15.90 13.21
N GLN A 182 -10.63 -16.62 13.83
CA GLN A 182 -11.85 -17.09 13.14
C GLN A 182 -12.66 -15.94 12.55
N SER A 183 -12.86 -14.86 13.31
CA SER A 183 -13.58 -13.67 12.83
C SER A 183 -12.87 -13.02 11.64
N THR A 184 -11.54 -12.92 11.71
CA THR A 184 -10.70 -12.31 10.67
C THR A 184 -10.69 -13.17 9.40
N LEU A 185 -10.62 -14.49 9.53
CA LEU A 185 -10.73 -15.44 8.43
C LEU A 185 -12.14 -15.40 7.80
N ALA A 186 -13.20 -15.33 8.61
CA ALA A 186 -14.56 -15.21 8.10
C ALA A 186 -14.77 -13.91 7.29
N SER A 187 -14.24 -12.79 7.76
CA SER A 187 -14.24 -11.53 7.01
C SER A 187 -13.46 -11.64 5.69
N LEU A 188 -12.30 -12.30 5.69
CA LEU A 188 -11.53 -12.56 4.47
C LEU A 188 -12.32 -13.37 3.44
N LEU A 189 -12.94 -14.47 3.90
CA LEU A 189 -13.73 -15.34 3.03
C LEU A 189 -14.89 -14.58 2.40
N ARG A 190 -15.61 -13.78 3.21
CA ARG A 190 -16.76 -13.00 2.76
C ARG A 190 -16.39 -11.85 1.82
N GLU A 191 -15.34 -11.11 2.13
CA GLU A 191 -15.04 -9.86 1.42
C GLU A 191 -14.19 -10.03 0.16
N GLN A 192 -13.29 -11.04 0.14
CA GLN A 192 -12.33 -11.25 -0.95
C GLN A 192 -12.48 -12.60 -1.62
N VAL A 193 -12.55 -13.70 -0.87
CA VAL A 193 -12.59 -15.05 -1.46
C VAL A 193 -13.90 -15.33 -2.19
N SER A 194 -15.00 -14.70 -1.78
CA SER A 194 -16.27 -14.70 -2.52
C SER A 194 -16.15 -14.19 -3.97
N LYS A 195 -15.04 -13.52 -4.32
CA LYS A 195 -14.82 -12.88 -5.63
C LYS A 195 -13.71 -13.53 -6.44
N ILE A 196 -13.08 -14.60 -5.94
CA ILE A 196 -12.10 -15.39 -6.70
C ILE A 196 -12.76 -16.64 -7.26
N LYS A 197 -12.13 -17.30 -8.23
CA LYS A 197 -12.73 -18.48 -8.88
C LYS A 197 -12.70 -19.69 -7.99
N ARG A 198 -11.55 -19.93 -7.34
CA ARG A 198 -11.33 -21.16 -6.55
C ARG A 198 -10.59 -20.89 -5.26
N PHE A 199 -10.87 -21.68 -4.24
CA PHE A 199 -10.07 -21.66 -3.02
C PHE A 199 -9.92 -23.02 -2.35
N ASN A 200 -8.98 -23.10 -1.41
CA ASN A 200 -8.89 -24.19 -0.47
C ASN A 200 -8.29 -23.73 0.87
N ILE A 201 -8.47 -24.51 1.93
CA ILE A 201 -7.88 -24.27 3.24
C ILE A 201 -7.20 -25.55 3.72
N ILE A 202 -5.96 -25.41 4.20
CA ILE A 202 -5.16 -26.45 4.84
C ILE A 202 -4.89 -26.01 6.27
N TRP A 203 -5.29 -26.82 7.24
CA TRP A 203 -5.00 -26.64 8.65
C TRP A 203 -3.74 -27.43 9.00
N VAL A 204 -2.79 -26.76 9.62
CA VAL A 204 -1.53 -27.36 10.06
C VAL A 204 -1.48 -27.29 11.56
N SER A 205 -1.57 -28.46 12.22
CA SER A 205 -1.41 -28.58 13.66
C SER A 205 -0.27 -29.57 13.98
N ASN A 206 -0.57 -30.68 14.65
CA ASN A 206 0.33 -31.84 14.71
C ASN A 206 0.22 -32.66 13.42
N ASP A 207 -1.00 -32.76 12.87
CA ASP A 207 -1.29 -33.37 11.59
C ASP A 207 -1.79 -32.34 10.58
N LYS A 208 -1.68 -32.67 9.30
CA LYS A 208 -2.21 -31.88 8.19
C LYS A 208 -3.67 -32.26 7.96
N GLU A 209 -4.58 -31.32 8.15
CA GLU A 209 -5.97 -31.46 7.77
C GLU A 209 -6.27 -30.52 6.59
N GLN A 210 -7.08 -30.98 5.64
CA GLN A 210 -7.37 -30.20 4.43
C GLN A 210 -8.88 -30.15 4.23
N PHE A 211 -9.41 -28.97 3.92
CA PHE A 211 -10.85 -28.77 3.76
C PHE A 211 -11.43 -29.63 2.63
N LYS A 212 -10.75 -29.64 1.47
CA LYS A 212 -11.05 -30.52 0.32
C LYS A 212 -9.76 -30.97 -0.35
N GLU A 213 -9.71 -32.19 -0.88
CA GLU A 213 -8.50 -32.71 -1.57
C GLU A 213 -8.01 -31.81 -2.70
N GLN A 214 -8.93 -31.18 -3.42
CA GLN A 214 -8.67 -30.24 -4.51
C GLN A 214 -9.30 -28.87 -4.22
N PRO A 215 -8.77 -27.77 -4.81
CA PRO A 215 -9.38 -26.46 -4.69
C PRO A 215 -10.80 -26.47 -5.28
N ILE A 216 -11.75 -25.92 -4.54
CA ILE A 216 -13.15 -25.86 -4.94
C ILE A 216 -13.47 -24.55 -5.61
N ASP A 217 -14.43 -24.59 -6.53
CA ASP A 217 -15.02 -23.38 -7.11
C ASP A 217 -15.83 -22.62 -6.06
N VAL A 218 -15.71 -21.30 -6.09
CA VAL A 218 -16.55 -20.41 -5.30
C VAL A 218 -17.87 -20.28 -6.06
N SER A 219 -18.85 -21.09 -5.69
CA SER A 219 -20.21 -20.95 -6.19
C SER A 219 -20.81 -19.64 -5.67
N ILE A 220 -21.31 -18.80 -6.58
CA ILE A 220 -21.85 -17.45 -6.29
C ILE A 220 -23.18 -17.51 -5.49
N ASN A 221 -23.66 -18.71 -5.14
CA ASN A 221 -24.95 -18.89 -4.50
C ASN A 221 -24.82 -18.98 -2.98
N PHE A 222 -24.68 -17.83 -2.33
CA PHE A 222 -25.16 -17.67 -0.95
C PHE A 222 -26.09 -16.46 -0.90
N TYR A 223 -27.38 -16.81 -0.70
CA TYR A 223 -28.61 -16.00 -0.65
C TYR A 223 -29.29 -15.73 -1.99
#